data_AF-A0A970C7Y6-F1
#
_entry.id   AF-A0A970C7Y6-F1
#
_cell.length_a   1.000
_cell.length_b   1.000
_cell.length_c   1.000
_cell.angle_alpha   90.00
_cell.angle_beta   90.00
_cell.angle_gamma   90.00
#
_symmetry.space_group_name_H-M   'P 1'
#
loop_
_entity.id
_entity.type
_entity.pdbx_description
1 polymer ?
#
loop_
_entity_poly.entity_id
_entity_poly.type
_entity_poly.pdbx_seq_one_letter_code
_entity_poly.pdbx_strand_id
1 'polypeptide(L)'
;MSVRTGKSVVYQTENGQLITATYYSLSDGSLSFVKVKLPDGRERTLPRVLSASGERYTDDSDLVWWTKGDRAFAETRGENGQWQVIYDNCRPVSR
;
A
#
# COMPACT_ATOMS: atom_id res chain seq x y z
N MET A 1 -4.14 -14.88 -19.64
CA MET A 1 -4.13 -14.19 -18.34
C MET A 1 -3.51 -12.82 -18.57
N SER A 2 -4.18 -11.72 -18.22
CA SER A 2 -3.67 -10.35 -18.41
C SER A 2 -3.77 -9.53 -17.11
N VAL A 3 -3.00 -8.46 -17.01
CA VAL A 3 -3.06 -7.52 -15.88
C VAL A 3 -4.13 -6.47 -16.17
N ARG A 4 -4.99 -6.20 -15.18
CA ARG A 4 -5.95 -5.09 -15.18
C ARG A 4 -5.44 -4.00 -14.25
N THR A 5 -5.35 -2.78 -14.76
CA THR A 5 -5.07 -1.59 -13.94
C THR A 5 -6.38 -1.08 -13.34
N GLY A 6 -6.40 -0.97 -12.02
CA GLY A 6 -7.50 -0.42 -11.25
C GLY A 6 -7.28 1.04 -10.88
N LYS A 7 -7.74 1.40 -9.68
CA LYS A 7 -7.67 2.77 -9.17
C LYS A 7 -6.22 3.19 -8.91
N SER A 8 -5.89 4.44 -9.22
CA SER A 8 -4.71 5.13 -8.73
C SER A 8 -5.14 6.17 -7.71
N VAL A 9 -4.58 6.11 -6.50
CA VAL A 9 -4.92 7.00 -5.38
C VAL A 9 -3.66 7.65 -4.87
N VAL A 10 -3.68 8.97 -4.76
CA VAL A 10 -2.64 9.73 -4.07
C VAL A 10 -3.09 9.94 -2.64
N TYR A 11 -2.26 9.56 -1.68
CA TYR A 11 -2.47 9.76 -0.26
C TYR A 11 -1.52 10.83 0.26
N GLN A 12 -2.03 11.73 1.09
CA GLN A 12 -1.22 12.65 1.87
C GLN A 12 -1.08 12.12 3.30
N THR A 13 0.15 11.97 3.75
CA THR A 13 0.53 11.59 5.11
C THR A 13 0.37 12.76 6.08
N GLU A 14 0.43 12.54 7.39
CA GLU A 14 0.32 13.63 8.38
C GLU A 14 1.42 14.69 8.26
N ASN A 15 2.62 14.30 7.82
CA ASN A 15 3.74 15.23 7.58
C ASN A 15 3.69 15.89 6.18
N GLY A 16 2.59 15.76 5.44
CA GLY A 16 2.36 16.42 4.16
C GLY A 16 3.02 15.75 2.96
N GLN A 17 3.71 14.61 3.15
CA GLN A 17 4.31 13.83 2.07
C GLN A 17 3.23 13.10 1.27
N LEU A 18 3.55 12.79 0.00
CA LEU A 18 2.63 12.14 -0.92
C LEU A 18 3.06 10.71 -1.22
N ILE A 19 2.12 9.79 -1.14
CA ILE A 19 2.27 8.38 -1.50
C ILE A 19 1.29 8.08 -2.64
N THR A 20 1.77 7.50 -3.73
CA THR A 20 0.88 7.09 -4.82
C THR A 20 0.71 5.57 -4.78
N ALA A 21 -0.51 5.10 -4.61
CA ALA A 21 -0.85 3.68 -4.67
C ALA A 21 -1.70 3.40 -5.91
N THR A 22 -1.20 2.54 -6.80
CA THR A 22 -1.96 2.07 -7.97
C THR A 22 -2.28 0.60 -7.80
N TYR A 23 -3.56 0.27 -7.82
CA TYR A 23 -4.06 -1.08 -7.57
C TYR A 23 -4.24 -1.84 -8.88
N TYR A 24 -3.91 -3.13 -8.86
CA TYR A 24 -3.97 -4.02 -10.02
C TYR A 24 -4.58 -5.35 -9.63
N SER A 25 -5.10 -6.06 -10.62
CA SER A 25 -5.54 -7.44 -10.48
C SER A 25 -5.25 -8.25 -11.73
N LEU A 26 -5.16 -9.57 -11.59
CA LEU A 26 -5.14 -10.47 -12.72
C LEU A 26 -6.54 -10.65 -13.27
N SER A 27 -6.66 -10.83 -14.59
CA SER A 27 -7.93 -10.91 -15.31
C SER A 27 -8.86 -12.01 -14.83
N ASP A 28 -8.31 -13.05 -14.20
CA ASP A 28 -9.02 -14.21 -13.64
C ASP A 28 -9.31 -14.07 -12.13
N GLY A 29 -8.95 -12.94 -11.51
CA GLY A 29 -9.22 -12.67 -10.10
C GLY A 29 -8.31 -13.40 -9.10
N SER A 30 -7.34 -14.17 -9.57
CA SER A 30 -6.47 -15.00 -8.72
C SER A 30 -5.52 -14.19 -7.83
N LEU A 31 -5.15 -12.98 -8.26
CA LEU A 31 -4.23 -12.10 -7.53
C LEU A 31 -4.65 -10.65 -7.66
N SER A 32 -4.57 -9.93 -6.54
CA SER A 32 -4.60 -8.47 -6.49
C SER A 32 -3.29 -7.98 -5.88
N PHE A 33 -2.76 -6.88 -6.40
CA PHE A 33 -1.51 -6.31 -5.93
C PHE A 33 -1.53 -4.78 -6.08
N VAL A 34 -0.62 -4.11 -5.38
CA VAL A 34 -0.49 -2.65 -5.42
C VAL A 34 0.93 -2.28 -5.80
N LYS A 35 1.07 -1.24 -6.62
CA LYS A 35 2.32 -0.52 -6.81
C LYS A 35 2.28 0.76 -5.97
N VAL A 36 3.09 0.83 -4.93
CA VAL A 36 3.20 1.98 -4.03
C VAL A 36 4.49 2.74 -4.36
N LYS A 37 4.35 4.03 -4.62
CA LYS A 37 5.47 4.97 -4.75
C LYS A 37 5.57 5.80 -3.46
N LEU A 38 6.65 5.59 -2.73
CA LEU A 38 6.94 6.26 -1.47
C LEU A 38 7.51 7.67 -1.70
N PRO A 39 7.50 8.55 -0.68
CA PRO A 39 7.98 9.93 -0.80
C PRO A 39 9.47 10.03 -1.14
N ASP A 40 10.26 9.03 -0.78
CA ASP A 40 11.69 8.93 -1.10
C ASP A 40 11.96 8.48 -2.56
N GLY A 41 10.90 8.28 -3.35
CA GLY A 41 10.98 7.86 -4.74
C GLY A 41 11.07 6.36 -4.95
N ARG A 42 11.20 5.54 -3.90
CA ARG A 42 11.18 4.08 -4.02
C ARG A 42 9.79 3.61 -4.44
N GLU A 43 9.78 2.61 -5.31
CA GLU A 43 8.56 1.95 -5.76
C GLU A 43 8.55 0.50 -5.30
N ARG A 44 7.41 0.03 -4.77
CA ARG A 44 7.23 -1.33 -4.28
C ARG A 44 5.96 -1.93 -4.83
N THR A 45 6.08 -3.15 -5.35
CA THR A 45 4.94 -3.94 -5.81
C THR A 45 4.66 -5.00 -4.77
N LEU A 46 3.50 -4.91 -4.12
CA LEU A 46 3.13 -5.77 -2.99
C LEU A 46 1.86 -6.57 -3.31
N PRO A 47 1.86 -7.90 -3.13
CA PRO A 47 0.64 -8.70 -3.28
C PRO A 47 -0.31 -8.43 -2.11
N ARG A 48 -1.62 -8.56 -2.37
CA ARG A 48 -2.62 -8.54 -1.31
C ARG A 48 -2.56 -9.84 -0.52
N VAL A 49 -2.56 -9.74 0.80
CA VAL A 49 -2.63 -10.88 1.72
C VAL A 49 -3.94 -10.87 2.50
N LEU A 50 -4.28 -12.00 3.12
CA LEU A 50 -5.45 -12.10 3.98
C LEU A 50 -5.31 -11.18 5.20
N SER A 51 -6.36 -10.42 5.50
CA SER A 51 -6.41 -9.48 6.62
C SER A 51 -7.78 -9.48 7.28
N ALA A 52 -7.82 -9.24 8.59
CA ALA A 52 -9.06 -9.22 9.36
C ALA A 52 -9.97 -8.03 9.00
N SER A 53 -9.38 -6.88 8.66
CA SER A 53 -10.11 -5.68 8.23
C SER A 53 -9.26 -4.84 7.28
N GLY A 54 -9.91 -4.28 6.27
CA GLY A 54 -9.25 -3.56 5.19
C GLY A 54 -8.46 -4.47 4.26
N GLU A 55 -7.63 -3.86 3.42
CA GLU A 55 -6.79 -4.57 2.45
C GLU A 55 -5.33 -4.38 2.83
N ARG A 56 -4.67 -5.49 3.19
CA ARG A 56 -3.24 -5.53 3.52
C ARG A 56 -2.45 -6.02 2.32
N TYR A 57 -1.38 -5.32 2.00
CA TYR A 57 -0.46 -5.66 0.92
C TYR A 57 0.96 -5.74 1.48
N THR A 58 1.64 -6.87 1.28
CA THR A 58 2.97 -7.13 1.83
C THR A 58 3.57 -8.36 1.17
N ASP A 59 4.88 -8.40 1.01
CA ASP A 59 5.67 -9.60 0.71
C ASP A 59 6.25 -10.26 1.98
N ASP A 60 5.81 -9.78 3.15
CA ASP A 60 6.24 -10.12 4.51
C ASP A 60 7.75 -9.95 4.79
N SER A 61 8.46 -9.26 3.89
CA SER A 61 9.90 -9.03 4.02
C SER A 61 10.17 -7.74 4.79
N ASP A 62 9.77 -6.58 4.24
CA ASP A 62 10.20 -5.28 4.78
C ASP A 62 9.18 -4.16 4.67
N LEU A 63 8.11 -4.27 3.87
CA LEU A 63 7.09 -3.22 3.74
C LEU A 63 5.66 -3.78 3.78
N VAL A 64 4.84 -3.21 4.65
CA VAL A 64 3.38 -3.37 4.63
C VAL A 64 2.74 -2.07 4.14
N TRP A 65 1.83 -2.18 3.17
CA TRP A 65 0.87 -1.14 2.84
C TRP A 65 -0.53 -1.62 3.21
N TRP A 66 -1.26 -0.86 4.02
CA TRP A 66 -2.57 -1.28 4.51
C TRP A 66 -3.60 -0.16 4.36
N THR A 67 -4.67 -0.44 3.62
CA THR A 67 -5.83 0.44 3.50
C THR A 67 -6.95 -0.01 4.43
N LYS A 68 -7.56 0.94 5.16
CA LYS A 68 -8.72 0.71 6.02
C LYS A 68 -9.71 1.85 5.84
N GLY A 69 -10.87 1.56 5.23
CA GLY A 69 -11.86 2.58 4.90
C GLY A 69 -11.29 3.61 3.92
N ASP A 70 -11.27 4.87 4.32
CA ASP A 70 -10.73 6.00 3.56
C ASP A 70 -9.26 6.30 3.92
N ARG A 71 -8.62 5.54 4.81
CA ARG A 71 -7.24 5.80 5.24
C ARG A 71 -6.29 4.71 4.79
N ALA A 72 -5.02 5.05 4.75
CA ALA A 72 -3.94 4.10 4.59
C ALA A 72 -2.81 4.37 5.59
N PHE A 73 -1.98 3.36 5.82
CA PHE A 73 -0.74 3.50 6.56
C PHE A 73 0.29 2.51 6.00
N ALA A 74 1.56 2.77 6.29
CA ALA A 74 2.67 1.93 5.90
C ALA A 74 3.54 1.57 7.10
N GLU A 75 4.01 0.33 7.13
CA GLU A 75 4.92 -0.17 8.17
C GLU A 75 6.18 -0.73 7.53
N THR A 76 7.32 -0.56 8.19
CA THR A 76 8.58 -1.20 7.84
C THR A 76 8.99 -2.22 8.89
N ARG A 77 9.80 -3.21 8.50
CA ARG A 77 10.45 -4.10 9.47
C ARG A 77 11.61 -3.36 10.14
N GLY A 78 11.53 -3.19 11.46
CA GLY A 78 12.61 -2.63 12.28
C GLY A 78 13.71 -3.65 12.55
N GLU A 79 14.86 -3.19 13.06
CA GLU A 79 16.02 -4.03 13.38
C GLU A 79 15.73 -5.12 14.43
N ASN A 80 14.79 -4.85 15.33
CA ASN A 80 14.30 -5.81 16.32
C ASN A 80 13.32 -6.86 15.73
N GLY A 81 13.10 -6.85 14.41
CA GLY A 81 12.17 -7.72 13.74
C GLY A 81 10.70 -7.41 14.03
N GLN A 82 10.37 -6.24 14.60
CA GLN A 82 8.98 -5.80 14.77
C GLN A 82 8.57 -4.83 13.66
N TRP A 83 7.28 -4.79 13.37
CA TRP A 83 6.70 -3.82 12.44
C TRP A 83 6.62 -2.44 13.09
N GLN A 84 7.06 -1.41 12.38
CA GLN A 84 7.04 -0.03 12.84
C GLN A 84 6.33 0.84 11.80
N VAL A 85 5.36 1.64 12.23
CA VAL A 85 4.63 2.56 11.35
C VAL A 85 5.58 3.67 10.89
N ILE A 86 5.74 3.82 9.57
CA ILE A 86 6.57 4.87 8.96
C ILE A 86 5.73 5.97 8.32
N TYR A 87 4.49 5.65 7.94
CA TYR A 87 3.51 6.62 7.47
C TYR A 87 2.16 6.27 8.08
N ASP A 88 1.58 7.16 8.87
CA ASP A 88 0.28 6.96 9.51
C ASP A 88 -0.79 7.90 8.96
N ASN A 89 -2.05 7.53 9.17
CA ASN A 89 -3.25 8.33 8.89
C ASN A 89 -3.21 9.01 7.50
N CYS A 90 -2.75 8.27 6.49
CA CYS A 90 -2.62 8.76 5.13
C CYS A 90 -4.00 8.88 4.51
N ARG A 91 -4.38 10.08 4.05
CA ARG A 91 -5.71 10.36 3.50
C ARG A 91 -5.67 10.59 2.00
N PRO A 92 -6.65 10.09 1.23
CA PRO A 92 -6.73 10.32 -0.18
C PRO A 92 -6.90 11.82 -0.44
N VAL A 93 -6.04 12.36 -1.30
CA VAL A 93 -6.23 13.70 -1.86
C VAL A 93 -7.05 13.56 -3.14
N SER A 94 -8.28 14.05 -3.09
CA SER A 94 -9.07 14.32 -4.28
C SER A 94 -8.51 15.56 -4.97
N ARG A 95 -8.02 15.40 -6.21
CA ARG A 95 -7.79 16.53 -7.13
C ARG A 95 -9.11 16.99 -7.72
#